data_AF-A0A845D453-F1
#
_entry.id   AF-A0A845D453-F1
#
_cell.length_a   1.000
_cell.length_b   1.000
_cell.length_c   1.000
_cell.angle_alpha   90.00
_cell.angle_beta   90.00
_cell.angle_gamma   90.00
#
_symmetry.space_group_name_H-M   'P 1'
#
loop_
_entity.id
_entity.type
_entity.pdbx_description
1 polymer ?
#
loop_
_entity_poly.entity_id
_entity_poly.type
_entity_poly.pdbx_seq_one_letter_code
_entity_poly.pdbx_strand_id
1 'polypeptide(L)'
;MIEDIAILERKFIDKKAAEYRSRGYEVEENCEVDFLPGFHVDLVARKDGEVRVIEVKTRTSLALTPKLNELAEILYSKPGWSYDLLLVGEPEKLESPEGAQPFAEKEIRQRLTEAEAVLAKGSGAAAYLLVWSACEAVIRNLIGSEGIAIARVTTAAYVLDMAVMHGIIAREDYDYLTDMMKYRNAIAHGFDVNGFSDEKVTELIGVVLRLLDSEPELA
;
A
#
# COMPACT_ATOMS: atom_id res chain seq x y z
N MET A 1 -8.90 -11.41 -7.91
CA MET A 1 -8.67 -11.83 -6.49
C MET A 1 -7.63 -12.93 -6.39
N ILE A 2 -7.89 -14.17 -6.84
CA ILE A 2 -6.87 -15.23 -6.84
C ILE A 2 -5.74 -14.91 -7.83
N GLU A 3 -6.09 -14.33 -8.98
CA GLU A 3 -5.13 -13.94 -10.02
C GLU A 3 -4.17 -12.83 -9.56
N ASP A 4 -4.67 -11.80 -8.86
CA ASP A 4 -3.84 -10.72 -8.30
C ASP A 4 -2.88 -11.22 -7.21
N ILE A 5 -3.33 -12.17 -6.38
CA ILE A 5 -2.51 -12.84 -5.36
C ILE A 5 -1.39 -13.64 -6.03
N ALA A 6 -1.73 -14.44 -7.05
CA ALA A 6 -0.74 -15.25 -7.78
C ALA A 6 0.31 -14.37 -8.48
N ILE A 7 -0.08 -13.22 -9.03
CA ILE A 7 0.85 -12.24 -9.61
C ILE A 7 1.79 -11.66 -8.54
N LEU A 8 1.26 -11.35 -7.35
CA LEU A 8 2.04 -10.81 -6.23
C LEU A 8 3.08 -11.83 -5.74
N GLU A 9 2.66 -13.08 -5.53
CA GLU A 9 3.52 -14.18 -5.14
C GLU A 9 4.59 -14.44 -6.21
N ARG A 10 4.20 -14.52 -7.49
CA ARG A 10 5.14 -14.71 -8.61
C ARG A 10 6.23 -13.65 -8.66
N LYS A 11 5.86 -12.36 -8.57
CA LYS A 11 6.86 -11.27 -8.54
C LYS A 11 7.84 -11.41 -7.38
N PHE A 12 7.37 -11.88 -6.23
CA PHE A 12 8.20 -12.06 -5.05
C PHE A 12 9.11 -13.29 -5.18
N ILE A 13 8.60 -14.38 -5.76
CA ILE A 13 9.37 -15.58 -6.14
C ILE A 13 10.53 -15.18 -7.06
N ASP A 14 10.26 -14.45 -8.14
CA ASP A 14 11.27 -14.03 -9.12
C ASP A 14 12.39 -13.20 -8.45
N LYS A 15 11.99 -12.26 -7.58
CA LYS A 15 12.93 -11.42 -6.81
C LYS A 15 13.80 -12.28 -5.88
N LYS A 16 13.20 -13.23 -5.17
CA LYS A 16 13.93 -14.10 -4.25
C LYS A 16 14.86 -15.06 -4.98
N ALA A 17 14.43 -15.61 -6.11
CA ALA A 17 15.25 -16.45 -6.96
C ALA A 17 16.52 -15.70 -7.42
N ALA A 18 16.37 -14.45 -7.88
CA ALA A 18 17.51 -13.60 -8.25
C ALA A 18 18.43 -13.30 -7.05
N GLU A 19 17.88 -13.03 -5.87
CA GLU A 19 18.66 -12.79 -4.65
C GLU A 19 19.50 -14.03 -4.27
N TYR A 20 18.91 -15.22 -4.26
CA TYR A 20 19.62 -16.46 -3.95
C TYR A 20 20.71 -16.78 -5.00
N ARG A 21 20.41 -16.61 -6.29
CA ARG A 21 21.41 -16.76 -7.37
C ARG A 21 22.59 -15.79 -7.17
N SER A 22 22.33 -14.54 -6.80
CA SER A 22 23.39 -13.55 -6.54
C SER A 22 24.30 -13.92 -5.36
N ARG A 23 23.78 -14.72 -4.41
CA ARG A 23 24.51 -15.24 -3.25
C ARG A 23 25.24 -16.56 -3.53
N GLY A 24 25.23 -17.03 -4.78
CA GLY A 24 25.91 -18.24 -5.24
C GLY A 24 25.15 -19.53 -4.99
N TYR A 25 23.82 -19.47 -4.83
CA TYR A 25 22.97 -20.66 -4.81
C TYR A 25 22.60 -21.06 -6.25
N GLU A 26 22.55 -22.36 -6.49
CA GLU A 26 21.83 -22.92 -7.63
C GLU A 26 20.33 -22.95 -7.30
N VAL A 27 19.50 -22.33 -8.15
CA VAL A 27 18.07 -22.12 -7.85
C VAL A 27 17.20 -22.74 -8.94
N GLU A 28 16.38 -23.70 -8.52
CA GLU A 28 15.31 -24.33 -9.31
C GLU A 28 13.96 -23.74 -8.89
N GLU A 29 13.08 -23.44 -9.85
CA GLU A 29 11.77 -22.84 -9.59
C GLU A 29 10.65 -23.81 -9.98
N ASN A 30 9.53 -23.80 -9.24
CA ASN A 30 8.35 -24.63 -9.50
C ASN A 30 8.71 -26.10 -9.82
N CYS A 31 9.45 -26.72 -8.91
CA CYS A 31 9.96 -28.08 -9.09
C CYS A 31 9.34 -29.05 -8.08
N GLU A 32 9.31 -30.32 -8.45
CA GLU A 32 9.04 -31.41 -7.51
C GLU A 32 10.36 -31.88 -6.91
N VAL A 33 10.32 -32.28 -5.64
CA VAL A 33 11.46 -32.89 -4.96
C VAL A 33 11.14 -34.36 -4.72
N ASP A 34 12.05 -35.26 -5.11
CA ASP A 34 11.79 -36.72 -5.15
C ASP A 34 11.22 -37.34 -3.86
N PHE A 35 11.62 -36.83 -2.68
CA PHE A 35 11.14 -37.33 -1.39
C PHE A 35 9.97 -36.52 -0.81
N LEU A 36 9.43 -35.57 -1.58
CA LEU A 36 8.22 -34.80 -1.30
C LEU A 36 7.14 -35.09 -2.37
N PRO A 37 6.72 -36.35 -2.55
CA PRO A 37 5.75 -36.69 -3.58
C PRO A 37 4.42 -35.96 -3.33
N GLY A 38 3.95 -35.23 -4.34
CA GLY A 38 2.69 -34.47 -4.27
C GLY A 38 2.83 -33.02 -3.79
N PHE A 39 4.05 -32.53 -3.55
CA PHE A 39 4.34 -31.11 -3.35
C PHE A 39 5.10 -30.54 -4.56
N HIS A 40 4.54 -29.49 -5.14
CA HIS A 40 5.29 -28.60 -6.03
C HIS A 40 5.74 -27.41 -5.19
N VAL A 41 7.05 -27.22 -5.11
CA VAL A 41 7.61 -26.14 -4.28
C VAL A 41 7.97 -24.93 -5.14
N ASP A 42 7.77 -23.74 -4.58
CA ASP A 42 7.99 -22.49 -5.32
C ASP A 42 9.47 -22.34 -5.73
N LEU A 43 10.41 -22.55 -4.80
CA LEU A 43 11.85 -22.52 -5.08
C LEU A 43 12.61 -23.59 -4.28
N VAL A 44 13.68 -24.12 -4.90
CA VAL A 44 14.73 -24.90 -4.23
C VAL A 44 16.07 -24.23 -4.49
N ALA A 45 16.78 -23.86 -3.41
CA ALA A 45 18.11 -23.25 -3.49
C ALA A 45 19.16 -24.18 -2.88
N ARG A 46 20.21 -24.49 -3.64
CA ARG A 46 21.29 -25.42 -3.24
C ARG A 46 22.64 -24.70 -3.17
N LYS A 47 23.40 -24.90 -2.10
CA LYS A 47 24.77 -24.38 -1.95
C LYS A 47 25.55 -25.15 -0.88
N ASP A 48 26.78 -25.55 -1.17
CA ASP A 48 27.72 -26.15 -0.20
C ASP A 48 27.15 -27.34 0.61
N GLY A 49 26.27 -28.14 0.00
CA GLY A 49 25.60 -29.27 0.66
C GLY A 49 24.36 -28.89 1.48
N GLU A 50 24.02 -27.61 1.58
CA GLU A 50 22.76 -27.12 2.12
C GLU A 50 21.70 -27.00 1.01
N VAL A 51 20.47 -27.41 1.33
CA VAL A 51 19.31 -27.28 0.46
C VAL A 51 18.20 -26.53 1.19
N ARG A 52 17.71 -25.46 0.58
CA ARG A 52 16.60 -24.67 1.11
C ARG A 52 15.39 -24.84 0.21
N VAL A 53 14.28 -25.30 0.78
CA VAL A 53 12.97 -25.26 0.12
C VAL A 53 12.27 -23.99 0.59
N ILE A 54 11.86 -23.15 -0.36
CA ILE A 54 11.27 -21.86 -0.06
C ILE A 54 9.86 -21.84 -0.64
N GLU A 55 8.89 -21.52 0.20
CA GLU A 55 7.49 -21.30 -0.17
C GLU A 55 7.15 -19.83 0.01
N VAL A 56 6.53 -19.23 -1.01
CA VAL A 56 6.07 -17.85 -0.98
C VAL A 56 4.56 -17.87 -0.92
N LYS A 57 4.01 -17.30 0.16
CA LYS A 57 2.57 -17.27 0.39
C LYS A 57 2.09 -15.92 0.85
N THR A 58 0.91 -15.52 0.43
CA THR A 58 0.15 -14.47 1.09
C THR A 58 -0.64 -15.03 2.28
N ARG A 59 -1.26 -14.15 3.09
CA ARG A 59 -2.12 -14.60 4.19
C ARG A 59 -3.31 -15.44 3.69
N THR A 60 -3.91 -15.03 2.59
CA THR A 60 -5.04 -15.71 1.96
C THR A 60 -4.63 -17.07 1.38
N SER A 61 -3.52 -17.16 0.64
CA SER A 61 -3.08 -18.43 0.06
C SER A 61 -2.56 -19.41 1.12
N LEU A 62 -1.93 -18.91 2.20
CA LEU A 62 -1.51 -19.73 3.33
C LEU A 62 -2.71 -20.40 4.00
N ALA A 63 -3.80 -19.66 4.24
CA ALA A 63 -5.02 -20.21 4.85
C ALA A 63 -5.68 -21.30 3.98
N LEU A 64 -5.50 -21.24 2.66
CA LEU A 64 -6.01 -22.21 1.70
C LEU A 64 -5.09 -23.42 1.49
N THR A 65 -3.88 -23.41 2.07
CA THR A 65 -2.86 -24.47 1.88
C THR A 65 -2.52 -25.16 3.20
N PRO A 66 -3.45 -25.96 3.78
CA PRO A 66 -3.24 -26.61 5.08
C PRO A 66 -2.09 -27.64 5.09
N LYS A 67 -1.65 -28.10 3.92
CA LYS A 67 -0.59 -29.12 3.76
C LYS A 67 0.83 -28.60 4.01
N LEU A 68 1.04 -27.29 4.21
CA LEU A 68 2.40 -26.75 4.43
C LEU A 68 3.02 -27.19 5.76
N ASN A 69 2.20 -27.55 6.76
CA ASN A 69 2.73 -28.11 8.01
C ASN A 69 3.36 -29.49 7.78
N GLU A 70 2.72 -30.32 6.95
CA GLU A 70 3.25 -31.64 6.58
C GLU A 70 4.59 -31.52 5.82
N LEU A 71 4.68 -30.54 4.91
CA LEU A 71 5.92 -30.22 4.20
C LEU A 71 7.06 -29.87 5.16
N ALA A 72 6.78 -29.00 6.14
CA ALA A 72 7.77 -28.60 7.15
C ALA A 72 8.26 -29.80 7.98
N GLU A 73 7.35 -30.68 8.42
CA GLU A 73 7.71 -31.88 9.19
C GLU A 73 8.63 -32.83 8.41
N ILE A 74 8.35 -33.06 7.12
CA ILE A 74 9.19 -33.91 6.27
C ILE A 74 10.59 -33.29 6.13
N LEU A 75 10.68 -31.99 5.88
CA LEU A 75 11.96 -31.30 5.69
C LEU A 75 12.80 -31.26 6.98
N TYR A 76 12.19 -31.06 8.15
CA TYR A 76 12.91 -31.11 9.43
C TYR A 76 13.53 -32.48 9.73
N SER A 77 12.96 -33.56 9.17
CA SER A 77 13.51 -34.91 9.32
C SER A 77 14.73 -35.21 8.41
N LYS A 78 15.10 -34.28 7.52
CA LYS A 78 16.16 -34.48 6.51
C LYS A 78 17.40 -33.63 6.82
N PRO A 79 18.54 -34.25 7.17
CA PRO A 79 19.80 -33.52 7.38
C PRO A 79 20.21 -32.73 6.13
N GLY A 80 20.64 -31.48 6.32
CA GLY A 80 21.05 -30.58 5.23
C GLY A 80 19.90 -29.87 4.52
N TRP A 81 18.64 -30.12 4.91
CA TRP A 81 17.47 -29.45 4.36
C TRP A 81 16.89 -28.44 5.35
N SER A 82 16.45 -27.28 4.84
CA SER A 82 15.69 -26.29 5.62
C SER A 82 14.46 -25.82 4.84
N TYR A 83 13.46 -25.37 5.59
CA TYR A 83 12.21 -24.84 5.05
C TYR A 83 12.06 -23.35 5.39
N ASP A 84 11.95 -22.50 4.36
CA ASP A 84 11.78 -21.06 4.48
C ASP A 84 10.38 -20.67 3.96
N LEU A 85 9.44 -20.38 4.87
CA LEU A 85 8.12 -19.82 4.50
C LEU A 85 8.19 -18.29 4.48
N LEU A 86 8.04 -17.69 3.30
CA LEU A 86 8.07 -16.25 3.09
C LEU A 86 6.66 -15.69 2.94
N LEU A 87 6.25 -14.85 3.89
CA LEU A 87 4.96 -14.18 3.86
C LEU A 87 5.04 -12.88 3.05
N VAL A 88 4.24 -12.79 1.99
CA VAL A 88 4.06 -11.56 1.22
C VAL A 88 2.87 -10.81 1.80
N GLY A 89 3.10 -9.53 2.13
CA GLY A 89 2.04 -8.65 2.61
C GLY A 89 0.97 -8.47 1.53
N GLU A 90 -0.28 -8.79 1.88
CA GLU A 90 -1.42 -8.43 1.04
C GLU A 90 -1.76 -6.96 1.25
N PRO A 91 -2.10 -6.21 0.20
CA PRO A 91 -2.70 -4.91 0.39
C PRO A 91 -4.00 -5.09 1.20
N GLU A 92 -4.13 -4.34 2.28
CA GLU A 92 -5.33 -4.34 3.11
C GLU A 92 -6.54 -3.99 2.23
N LYS A 93 -7.60 -4.82 2.29
CA LYS A 93 -8.86 -4.49 1.62
C LYS A 93 -9.47 -3.32 2.36
N LEU A 94 -9.26 -2.12 1.84
CA LEU A 94 -9.95 -0.95 2.33
C LEU A 94 -11.42 -1.09 1.95
N GLU A 95 -12.29 -1.14 2.96
CA GLU A 95 -13.74 -1.15 2.78
C GLU A 95 -14.31 0.21 3.16
N SER A 96 -15.26 0.70 2.37
CA SER A 96 -16.06 1.87 2.72
C SER A 96 -17.44 1.42 3.20
N PRO A 97 -18.03 2.06 4.22
CA PRO A 97 -19.40 1.78 4.63
C PRO A 97 -20.39 1.86 3.45
N GLU A 98 -21.44 1.04 3.51
CA GLU A 98 -22.50 1.06 2.50
C GLU A 98 -23.14 2.46 2.42
N GLY A 99 -23.33 2.95 1.19
CA GLY A 99 -23.89 4.29 0.95
C GLY A 99 -22.88 5.44 1.00
N ALA A 100 -21.61 5.20 1.34
CA ALA A 100 -20.58 6.24 1.30
C ALA A 100 -20.48 6.88 -0.10
N GLN A 101 -20.53 8.21 -0.16
CA GLN A 101 -20.40 8.99 -1.38
C GLN A 101 -19.16 9.91 -1.30
N PRO A 102 -18.53 10.23 -2.46
CA PRO A 102 -17.52 11.29 -2.53
C PRO A 102 -18.10 12.63 -2.08
N PHE A 103 -17.27 13.48 -1.48
CA PHE A 103 -17.69 14.84 -1.14
C PHE A 103 -17.87 15.69 -2.41
N ALA A 104 -19.01 16.36 -2.50
CA ALA A 104 -19.21 17.46 -3.41
C ALA A 104 -18.38 18.69 -2.98
N GLU A 105 -18.14 19.61 -3.90
CA GLU A 105 -17.38 20.85 -3.63
C GLU A 105 -17.89 21.59 -2.36
N LYS A 106 -19.21 21.72 -2.21
CA LYS A 106 -19.81 22.36 -1.03
C LYS A 106 -19.40 21.68 0.28
N GLU A 107 -19.34 20.35 0.30
CA GLU A 107 -18.97 19.56 1.47
C GLU A 107 -17.47 19.68 1.75
N ILE A 108 -16.64 19.76 0.71
CA ILE A 108 -15.20 20.04 0.81
C ILE A 108 -14.99 21.42 1.47
N ARG A 109 -15.64 22.47 0.96
CA ARG A 109 -15.51 23.83 1.54
C ARG A 109 -16.00 23.88 2.98
N GLN A 110 -17.12 23.22 3.29
CA GLN A 110 -17.60 23.10 4.66
C GLN A 110 -16.57 22.42 5.57
N ARG A 111 -15.95 21.34 5.10
CA ARG A 111 -14.92 20.60 5.85
C ARG A 111 -13.70 21.47 6.17
N LEU A 112 -13.29 22.34 5.25
CA LEU A 112 -12.20 23.29 5.46
C LEU A 112 -12.57 24.35 6.51
N THR A 113 -13.77 24.92 6.44
CA THR A 113 -14.26 25.86 7.48
C THR A 113 -14.33 25.19 8.86
N GLU A 114 -14.76 23.94 8.93
CA GLU A 114 -14.75 23.16 10.18
C GLU A 114 -13.32 22.96 10.69
N ALA A 115 -12.37 22.67 9.81
CA ALA A 115 -10.96 22.53 10.19
C ALA A 115 -10.38 23.82 10.76
N GLU A 116 -10.65 24.98 10.16
CA GLU A 116 -10.23 26.29 10.67
C GLU A 116 -10.81 26.56 12.08
N ALA A 117 -12.09 26.25 12.28
CA ALA A 117 -12.74 26.43 13.58
C ALA A 117 -12.17 25.50 14.66
N VAL A 118 -11.75 24.28 14.29
CA VAL A 118 -11.09 23.32 15.19
C VAL A 118 -9.65 23.76 15.49
N LEU A 119 -8.93 24.26 14.49
CA LEU A 119 -7.58 24.80 14.63
C LEU A 119 -7.57 26.00 15.58
N ALA A 120 -8.51 26.92 15.44
CA ALA A 120 -8.66 28.09 16.31
C ALA A 120 -8.92 27.74 17.79
N LYS A 121 -9.37 26.51 18.08
CA LYS A 121 -9.57 25.99 19.44
C LYS A 121 -8.33 25.26 19.99
N GLY A 122 -7.21 25.26 19.25
CA GLY A 122 -5.94 24.65 19.65
C GLY A 122 -5.85 23.15 19.36
N SER A 123 -6.68 22.61 18.46
CA SER A 123 -6.65 21.19 18.10
C SER A 123 -6.10 20.96 16.68
N GLY A 124 -4.80 21.19 16.51
CA GLY A 124 -4.12 21.05 15.21
C GLY A 124 -4.25 19.66 14.59
N ALA A 125 -4.09 18.59 15.37
CA ALA A 125 -4.18 17.22 14.87
C ALA A 125 -5.58 16.87 14.32
N ALA A 126 -6.64 17.30 15.01
CA ALA A 126 -8.02 17.08 14.55
C ALA A 126 -8.34 17.94 13.33
N ALA A 127 -7.95 19.21 13.34
CA ALA A 127 -8.07 20.09 12.18
C ALA A 127 -7.38 19.48 10.95
N TYR A 128 -6.16 19.00 11.12
CA TYR A 128 -5.40 18.38 10.04
C TYR A 128 -6.05 17.14 9.45
N LEU A 129 -6.65 16.25 10.24
CA LEU A 129 -7.40 15.11 9.69
C LEU A 129 -8.62 15.55 8.87
N LEU A 130 -9.29 16.64 9.27
CA LEU A 130 -10.38 17.24 8.49
C LEU A 130 -9.85 17.79 7.16
N VAL A 131 -8.75 18.56 7.18
CA VAL A 131 -8.12 19.10 5.96
C VAL A 131 -7.64 17.98 5.04
N TRP A 132 -7.03 16.92 5.58
CA TRP A 132 -6.57 15.78 4.79
C TRP A 132 -7.73 15.08 4.08
N SER A 133 -8.86 14.89 4.78
CA SER A 133 -10.06 14.31 4.15
C SER A 133 -10.62 15.18 3.02
N ALA A 134 -10.57 16.51 3.16
CA ALA A 134 -10.92 17.45 2.11
C ALA A 134 -9.93 17.39 0.93
N CYS A 135 -8.63 17.30 1.21
CA CYS A 135 -7.58 17.18 0.20
C CYS A 135 -7.77 15.94 -0.69
N GLU A 136 -8.00 14.77 -0.09
CA GLU A 136 -8.27 13.56 -0.86
C GLU A 136 -9.53 13.70 -1.72
N ALA A 137 -10.58 14.32 -1.18
CA ALA A 137 -11.82 14.54 -1.93
C ALA A 137 -11.61 15.48 -3.13
N VAL A 138 -10.86 16.58 -2.98
CA VAL A 138 -10.51 17.47 -4.10
C VAL A 138 -9.79 16.70 -5.19
N ILE A 139 -8.72 15.97 -4.84
CA ILE A 139 -7.91 15.26 -5.83
C ILE A 139 -8.71 14.16 -6.53
N ARG A 140 -9.56 13.43 -5.81
CA ARG A 140 -10.46 12.43 -6.41
C ARG A 140 -11.47 13.06 -7.37
N ASN A 141 -12.00 14.24 -7.05
CA ASN A 141 -12.91 14.95 -7.93
C ASN A 141 -12.19 15.43 -9.20
N LEU A 142 -10.96 15.94 -9.09
CA LEU A 142 -10.14 16.33 -10.23
C LEU A 142 -9.77 15.12 -11.13
N ILE A 143 -9.39 13.99 -10.54
CA ILE A 143 -9.17 12.74 -11.28
C ILE A 143 -10.45 12.32 -12.02
N GLY A 144 -11.60 12.44 -11.36
CA GLY A 144 -12.91 12.11 -11.93
C GLY A 144 -13.32 13.04 -13.08
N SER A 145 -13.02 14.34 -13.01
CA SER A 145 -13.34 15.29 -14.07
C SER A 145 -12.54 15.03 -15.35
N GLU A 146 -11.33 14.49 -15.24
CA GLU A 146 -10.52 14.03 -16.36
C GLU A 146 -10.94 12.65 -16.91
N GLY A 147 -12.02 12.06 -16.39
CA GLY A 147 -12.53 10.76 -16.83
C GLY A 147 -11.65 9.56 -16.45
N ILE A 148 -10.70 9.75 -15.52
CA ILE A 148 -9.80 8.68 -15.07
C ILE A 148 -10.52 7.88 -13.97
N ALA A 149 -10.69 6.58 -14.25
CA ALA A 149 -11.28 5.67 -13.28
C ALA A 149 -10.25 5.25 -12.23
N ILE A 150 -10.48 5.63 -10.98
CA ILE A 150 -9.78 5.08 -9.81
C ILE A 150 -10.75 4.31 -8.92
N ALA A 151 -10.26 3.27 -8.25
CA ALA A 151 -11.07 2.52 -7.30
C ALA A 151 -11.60 3.45 -6.20
N ARG A 152 -12.89 3.27 -5.86
CA ARG A 152 -13.56 4.05 -4.80
C ARG A 152 -12.79 4.01 -3.49
N VAL A 153 -12.29 2.82 -3.13
CA VAL A 153 -11.46 2.64 -1.94
C VAL A 153 -10.07 2.23 -2.36
N THR A 154 -9.10 3.08 -2.04
CA THR A 154 -7.68 2.93 -2.36
C THR A 154 -6.86 3.76 -1.39
N THR A 155 -5.56 3.52 -1.32
CA THR A 155 -4.66 4.25 -0.43
C THR A 155 -4.53 5.72 -0.87
N ALA A 156 -4.29 6.60 0.10
CA ALA A 156 -4.04 8.02 -0.19
C ALA A 156 -2.84 8.21 -1.13
N ALA A 157 -1.79 7.41 -0.94
CA ALA A 157 -0.61 7.40 -1.81
C ALA A 157 -0.97 7.12 -3.27
N TYR A 158 -1.81 6.11 -3.53
CA TYR A 158 -2.24 5.79 -4.89
C TYR A 158 -3.04 6.93 -5.54
N VAL A 159 -3.87 7.65 -4.76
CA VAL A 159 -4.59 8.83 -5.27
C VAL A 159 -3.60 9.91 -5.71
N LEU A 160 -2.58 10.20 -4.90
CA LEU A 160 -1.55 11.19 -5.24
C LEU A 160 -0.72 10.75 -6.45
N ASP A 161 -0.32 9.49 -6.51
CA ASP A 161 0.43 8.91 -7.63
C ASP A 161 -0.34 9.04 -8.94
N MET A 162 -1.62 8.70 -8.94
CA MET A 162 -2.48 8.87 -10.12
C MET A 162 -2.61 10.34 -10.52
N ALA A 163 -2.82 11.24 -9.54
CA ALA A 163 -2.95 12.66 -9.83
C ALA A 163 -1.70 13.25 -10.49
N VAL A 164 -0.51 12.94 -9.99
CA VAL A 164 0.74 13.46 -10.57
C VAL A 164 1.09 12.79 -11.90
N MET A 165 0.84 11.48 -12.04
CA MET A 165 1.12 10.75 -13.29
C MET A 165 0.28 11.27 -14.47
N HIS A 166 -0.94 11.73 -14.18
CA HIS A 166 -1.84 12.28 -15.19
C HIS A 166 -1.79 13.81 -15.30
N GLY A 167 -0.86 14.48 -14.59
CA GLY A 167 -0.68 15.93 -14.67
C GLY A 167 -1.81 16.75 -14.02
N ILE A 168 -2.63 16.14 -13.16
CA ILE A 168 -3.73 16.81 -12.46
C ILE A 168 -3.21 17.72 -11.34
N ILE A 169 -2.11 17.33 -10.70
CA ILE A 169 -1.41 18.15 -9.73
C ILE A 169 0.03 18.35 -10.16
N ALA A 170 0.59 19.52 -9.81
CA ALA A 170 1.98 19.82 -10.03
C ALA A 170 2.90 18.89 -9.22
N ARG A 171 4.14 18.74 -9.68
CA ARG A 171 5.12 17.89 -8.98
C ARG A 171 5.42 18.42 -7.58
N GLU A 172 5.44 19.74 -7.43
CA GLU A 172 5.66 20.44 -6.17
C GLU A 172 4.54 20.16 -5.17
N ASP A 173 3.29 20.17 -5.62
CA ASP A 173 2.13 19.82 -4.78
C ASP A 173 2.17 18.33 -4.41
N TYR A 174 2.55 17.43 -5.33
CA TYR A 174 2.73 16.01 -5.02
C TYR A 174 3.81 15.78 -3.94
N ASP A 175 4.97 16.40 -4.09
CA ASP A 175 6.09 16.23 -3.14
C ASP A 175 5.69 16.78 -1.76
N TYR A 176 4.99 17.92 -1.71
CA TYR A 176 4.45 18.49 -0.48
C TYR A 176 3.39 17.58 0.19
N LEU A 177 2.40 17.11 -0.58
CA LEU A 177 1.32 16.27 -0.06
C LEU A 177 1.83 14.91 0.41
N THR A 178 2.83 14.35 -0.28
CA THR A 178 3.53 13.13 0.13
C THR A 178 4.27 13.33 1.45
N ASP A 179 4.95 14.47 1.64
CA ASP A 179 5.55 14.82 2.93
C ASP A 179 4.49 14.95 4.01
N MET A 180 3.35 15.59 3.70
CA MET A 180 2.27 15.76 4.66
C MET A 180 1.64 14.41 5.06
N MET A 181 1.53 13.44 4.15
CA MET A 181 0.91 12.13 4.40
C MET A 181 1.52 11.38 5.60
N LYS A 182 2.81 11.58 5.90
CA LYS A 182 3.45 10.94 7.07
C LYS A 182 2.81 11.37 8.39
N TYR A 183 2.38 12.64 8.48
CA TYR A 183 1.69 13.17 9.66
C TYR A 183 0.29 12.56 9.80
N ARG A 184 -0.43 12.34 8.68
CA ARG A 184 -1.76 11.70 8.69
C ARG A 184 -1.73 10.32 9.29
N ASN A 185 -0.78 9.49 8.86
CA ASN A 185 -0.68 8.13 9.39
C ASN A 185 -0.31 8.16 10.88
N ALA A 186 0.67 8.98 11.25
CA ALA A 186 1.10 9.08 12.65
C ALA A 186 -0.04 9.56 13.57
N ILE A 187 -0.75 10.63 13.19
CA ILE A 187 -1.88 11.19 13.96
C ILE A 187 -3.04 10.20 14.04
N ALA A 188 -3.43 9.56 12.93
CA ALA A 188 -4.53 8.60 12.91
C ALA A 188 -4.26 7.37 13.78
N HIS A 189 -2.99 6.97 13.92
CA HIS A 189 -2.58 5.86 14.78
C HIS A 189 -2.23 6.29 16.21
N GLY A 190 -2.41 7.56 16.58
CA GLY A 190 -2.21 8.06 17.93
C GLY A 190 -0.75 8.24 18.34
N PHE A 191 0.17 8.38 17.38
CA PHE A 191 1.56 8.71 17.65
C PHE A 191 1.74 10.22 17.86
N ASP A 192 2.65 10.58 18.77
CA ASP A 192 3.13 11.95 18.88
C ASP A 192 4.08 12.27 17.71
N VAL A 193 3.88 13.41 17.06
CA VAL A 193 4.54 13.71 15.78
C VAL A 193 5.41 14.94 15.91
N ASN A 194 6.70 14.69 16.15
CA ASN A 194 7.72 15.73 16.17
C ASN A 194 7.74 16.50 14.82
N GLY A 195 7.73 17.83 14.91
CA GLY A 195 7.75 18.72 13.73
C GLY A 195 6.40 18.91 13.04
N PHE A 196 5.30 18.42 13.62
CA PHE A 196 3.95 18.83 13.26
C PHE A 196 3.61 20.17 13.94
N SER A 197 2.87 21.05 13.26
CA SER A 197 2.54 22.39 13.75
C SER A 197 1.26 22.91 13.12
N ASP A 198 0.62 23.90 13.78
CA ASP A 198 -0.62 24.52 13.31
C ASP A 198 -0.40 25.33 12.02
N GLU A 199 0.81 25.84 11.81
CA GLU A 199 1.24 26.51 10.58
C GLU A 199 1.14 25.55 9.37
N LYS A 200 1.58 24.29 9.52
CA LYS A 200 1.46 23.27 8.47
C LYS A 200 0.01 22.97 8.11
N VAL A 201 -0.90 23.05 9.07
CA VAL A 201 -2.34 22.87 8.83
C VAL A 201 -2.86 24.04 7.98
N THR A 202 -2.47 25.26 8.34
CA THR A 202 -2.84 26.48 7.60
C THR A 202 -2.30 26.47 6.17
N GLU A 203 -1.05 26.05 6.00
CA GLU A 203 -0.44 25.87 4.66
C GLU A 203 -1.22 24.83 3.83
N LEU A 204 -1.55 23.68 4.42
CA LEU A 204 -2.31 22.65 3.72
C LEU A 204 -3.71 23.13 3.32
N ILE A 205 -4.41 23.89 4.18
CA ILE A 205 -5.70 24.53 3.81
C ILE A 205 -5.52 25.39 2.55
N GLY A 206 -4.45 26.20 2.51
CA GLY A 206 -4.11 27.02 1.35
C GLY A 206 -3.89 26.19 0.08
N VAL A 207 -3.17 25.07 0.17
CA VAL A 207 -2.96 24.15 -0.97
C VAL A 207 -4.30 23.56 -1.43
N VAL A 208 -5.13 23.06 -0.52
CA VAL A 208 -6.42 22.45 -0.87
C VAL A 208 -7.36 23.46 -1.52
N LEU A 209 -7.41 24.70 -1.02
CA LEU A 209 -8.21 25.77 -1.64
C LEU A 209 -7.70 26.11 -3.05
N ARG A 210 -6.38 26.24 -3.24
CA ARG A 210 -5.82 26.44 -4.59
C ARG A 210 -6.23 25.32 -5.53
N LEU A 211 -6.04 24.06 -5.13
CA LEU A 211 -6.40 22.91 -5.97
C LEU A 211 -7.90 22.84 -6.28
N LEU A 212 -8.75 23.26 -5.34
CA LEU A 212 -10.19 23.29 -5.53
C LEU A 212 -10.63 24.40 -6.49
N ASP A 213 -9.93 25.54 -6.46
CA ASP A 213 -10.23 26.71 -7.29
C ASP A 213 -9.49 26.69 -8.65
N SER A 214 -8.56 25.75 -8.86
CA SER A 214 -7.93 25.51 -10.16
C SER A 214 -8.97 25.03 -11.17
N GLU A 215 -9.17 25.77 -12.25
CA GLU A 215 -9.95 25.25 -13.39
C GLU A 215 -9.19 24.06 -14.01
N PRO A 216 -9.89 22.99 -14.45
CA PRO A 216 -9.26 21.98 -15.28
C PRO A 216 -8.78 22.68 -16.56
N GLU A 217 -7.47 22.60 -16.85
CA GLU A 217 -6.95 23.04 -18.14
C GLU A 217 -7.62 22.20 -19.22
N LEU A 218 -8.63 22.79 -19.89
CA LEU A 218 -9.31 22.21 -21.04
C LEU A 218 -8.26 21.82 -22.09
N ALA A 219 -8.01 20.51 -22.22
CA ALA A 219 -7.28 19.93 -23.34
C ALA A 219 -8.14 19.90 -24.62
#